data_AF-A0A7U9TJH2-F1
#
_entry.id   AF-A0A7U9TJH2-F1
#
_cell.length_a   1.000
_cell.length_b   1.000
_cell.length_c   1.000
_cell.angle_alpha   90.00
_cell.angle_beta   90.00
_cell.angle_gamma   90.00
#
_symmetry.space_group_name_H-M   'P 1'
#
loop_
_entity.id
_entity.type
_entity.pdbx_description
1 polymer ?
#
loop_
_entity_poly.entity_id
_entity_poly.type
_entity_poly.pdbx_seq_one_letter_code
_entity_poly.pdbx_strand_id
1 'polypeptide(L)'
;MKKLFEKKPMVYYTFVLAVVSIACGVVIGGVNYLTAPVIADNLLEAKVEAFETVLEGIVSFEEIELTDDYPSSIQSVNMAYDAKITDSSKQLIGYIYEAYNTNKFGDMTVVVSVGLDGKVLGATFVAIEQSLNVPATRTNLSLYIGSDITDLTPSGDILAGATYSLATLNEMLVDIATAHNLAASETIAVNPFNKNQNELKFIISEVA
;
A
#
# COMPACT_ATOMS: atom_id res chain seq x y z
N MET A 1 -13.08 38.46 43.16
CA MET A 1 -13.41 37.04 42.87
C MET A 1 -13.80 36.20 44.09
N LYS A 2 -13.22 36.39 45.29
CA LYS A 2 -13.58 35.59 46.50
C LYS A 2 -15.08 35.54 46.85
N LYS A 3 -15.80 36.67 46.79
CA LYS A 3 -17.23 36.75 47.19
C LYS A 3 -18.24 36.02 46.29
N LEU A 4 -17.87 35.65 45.04
CA LEU A 4 -18.76 34.95 44.11
C LEU A 4 -18.70 33.42 44.28
N PHE A 5 -17.55 32.90 44.71
CA PHE A 5 -17.32 31.46 44.87
C PHE A 5 -17.70 30.94 46.27
N GLU A 6 -17.75 31.80 47.28
CA GLU A 6 -18.17 31.42 48.65
C GLU A 6 -19.69 31.23 48.79
N LYS A 7 -20.52 31.92 47.98
CA LYS A 7 -21.99 31.90 48.14
C LYS A 7 -22.71 30.85 47.30
N LYS A 8 -22.06 30.25 46.30
CA LYS A 8 -22.67 29.26 45.39
C LYS A 8 -21.69 28.10 45.10
N PRO A 9 -21.68 27.04 45.92
CA PRO A 9 -20.69 25.96 45.82
C PRO A 9 -20.71 25.26 44.45
N MET A 10 -21.86 25.16 43.78
CA MET A 10 -21.93 24.61 42.42
C MET A 10 -21.06 25.38 41.41
N VAL A 11 -21.07 26.71 41.45
CA VAL A 11 -20.32 27.54 40.49
C VAL A 11 -18.81 27.36 40.69
N TYR A 12 -18.37 27.17 41.93
CA TYR A 12 -16.98 26.87 42.26
C TYR A 12 -16.56 25.51 41.69
N TYR A 13 -17.33 24.44 41.93
CA TYR A 13 -16.99 23.11 41.43
C TYR A 13 -17.01 23.02 39.89
N THR A 14 -18.00 23.65 39.23
CA THR A 14 -18.03 23.70 37.76
C THR A 14 -16.84 24.46 37.20
N PHE A 15 -16.44 25.57 37.82
CA PHE A 15 -15.26 26.33 37.39
C PHE A 15 -13.97 25.55 37.58
N VAL A 16 -13.79 24.90 38.74
CA VAL A 16 -12.62 24.05 39.01
C VAL A 16 -12.56 22.90 38.00
N LEU A 17 -13.68 22.23 37.74
CA LEU A 17 -13.74 21.17 36.72
C LEU A 17 -13.38 21.68 35.33
N ALA A 18 -13.88 22.85 34.92
CA ALA A 18 -13.53 23.44 33.63
C ALA A 18 -12.02 23.72 33.51
N VAL A 19 -11.40 24.26 34.55
CA VAL A 19 -9.94 24.51 34.57
C VAL A 19 -9.16 23.20 34.52
N VAL A 20 -9.58 22.18 35.28
CA VAL A 20 -8.94 20.86 35.26
C VAL A 20 -9.11 20.19 33.89
N SER A 21 -10.29 20.26 33.27
CA SER A 21 -10.53 19.72 31.94
C SER A 21 -9.66 20.40 30.87
N ILE A 22 -9.50 21.72 30.94
CA ILE A 22 -8.60 22.46 30.04
C ILE A 22 -7.15 22.01 30.27
N ALA A 23 -6.71 21.90 31.53
CA ALA A 23 -5.36 21.44 31.85
C ALA A 23 -5.09 20.01 31.33
N CYS A 24 -6.02 19.08 31.55
CA CYS A 24 -5.93 17.72 31.01
C CYS A 24 -5.91 17.71 29.47
N GLY A 25 -6.75 18.51 28.83
CA GLY A 25 -6.79 18.62 27.37
C GLY A 25 -5.49 19.14 26.78
N VAL A 26 -4.87 20.14 27.41
CA VAL A 26 -3.55 20.67 26.99
C VAL A 26 -2.45 19.63 27.14
N VAL A 27 -2.44 18.88 28.25
CA VAL A 27 -1.42 17.83 28.47
C VAL A 27 -1.58 16.70 27.46
N ILE A 28 -2.79 16.18 27.25
CA ILE A 28 -3.06 15.09 26.30
C ILE A 28 -2.79 15.56 24.87
N GLY A 29 -3.29 16.74 24.50
CA GLY A 29 -3.09 17.33 23.17
C GLY A 29 -1.61 17.60 22.88
N GLY A 30 -0.86 18.10 23.86
CA GLY A 30 0.57 18.34 23.74
C GLY A 30 1.37 17.05 23.57
N VAL A 31 1.07 16.01 24.36
CA VAL A 31 1.71 14.69 24.20
C VAL A 31 1.39 14.10 22.84
N ASN A 32 0.12 14.14 22.40
CA ASN A 32 -0.28 13.64 21.09
C ASN A 32 0.43 14.40 19.96
N TYR A 33 0.51 15.72 20.03
CA TYR A 33 1.18 16.54 19.02
C TYR A 33 2.67 16.21 18.88
N LEU A 34 3.36 15.94 20.00
CA LEU A 34 4.77 15.56 19.99
C LEU A 34 5.00 14.11 19.56
N THR A 35 4.07 13.20 19.89
CA THR A 35 4.25 11.77 19.63
C THR A 35 3.72 11.35 18.26
N ALA A 36 2.72 12.04 17.73
CA ALA A 36 2.13 11.78 16.42
C ALA A 36 3.16 11.68 15.27
N PRO A 37 4.14 12.60 15.11
CA PRO A 37 5.13 12.46 14.04
C PRO A 37 6.01 11.22 14.23
N VAL A 38 6.44 10.92 15.45
CA VAL A 38 7.27 9.74 15.74
C VAL A 38 6.51 8.44 15.45
N ILE A 39 5.22 8.39 15.78
CA ILE A 39 4.37 7.23 15.45
C ILE A 39 4.20 7.07 13.94
N ALA A 40 3.99 8.18 13.24
CA ALA A 40 3.85 8.17 11.78
C ALA A 40 5.14 7.69 11.11
N ASP A 41 6.30 8.18 11.55
CA ASP A 41 7.61 7.79 11.02
C ASP A 41 7.89 6.31 11.28
N ASN A 42 7.67 5.82 12.51
CA ASN A 42 7.84 4.40 12.85
C ASN A 42 6.89 3.49 12.06
N LEU A 43 5.65 3.92 11.83
CA LEU A 43 4.67 3.17 11.05
C LEU A 43 5.05 3.14 9.57
N LEU A 44 5.56 4.25 9.04
CA LEU A 44 6.06 4.33 7.67
C LEU A 44 7.28 3.43 7.49
N GLU A 45 8.24 3.47 8.42
CA GLU A 45 9.43 2.59 8.40
C GLU A 45 9.03 1.11 8.42
N ALA A 46 8.10 0.72 9.31
CA ALA A 46 7.59 -0.65 9.37
C ALA A 46 6.86 -1.08 8.07
N LYS A 47 6.13 -0.16 7.43
CA LYS A 47 5.49 -0.42 6.13
C LYS A 47 6.53 -0.57 5.00
N VAL A 48 7.56 0.26 4.99
CA VAL A 48 8.66 0.16 4.02
C VAL A 48 9.40 -1.16 4.19
N GLU A 49 9.73 -1.56 5.41
CA GLU A 49 10.35 -2.87 5.70
C GLU A 49 9.49 -4.04 5.21
N ALA A 50 8.17 -3.97 5.43
CA ALA A 50 7.24 -4.98 4.91
C ALA A 50 7.21 -5.01 3.38
N PHE A 51 7.21 -3.84 2.73
CA PHE A 51 7.23 -3.71 1.27
C PHE A 51 8.56 -4.10 0.64
N GLU A 52 9.68 -3.95 1.34
CA GLU A 52 10.99 -4.39 0.87
C GLU A 52 11.05 -5.90 0.62
N THR A 53 10.17 -6.68 1.28
CA THR A 53 10.04 -8.13 1.03
C THR A 53 9.53 -8.48 -0.37
N VAL A 54 8.78 -7.58 -1.01
CA VAL A 54 8.25 -7.76 -2.37
C VAL A 54 8.90 -6.82 -3.38
N LEU A 55 9.49 -5.70 -2.95
CA LEU A 55 10.11 -4.72 -3.83
C LEU A 55 11.43 -4.22 -3.22
N GLU A 56 12.52 -4.85 -3.63
CA GLU A 56 13.86 -4.51 -3.14
C GLU A 56 14.23 -3.06 -3.47
N GLY A 57 14.80 -2.34 -2.49
CA GLY A 57 15.29 -0.98 -2.69
C GLY A 57 14.24 0.13 -2.58
N ILE A 58 13.03 -0.19 -2.12
CA ILE A 58 12.04 0.82 -1.74
C ILE A 58 12.54 1.62 -0.54
N VAL A 59 12.44 2.96 -0.64
CA VAL A 59 12.81 3.89 0.46
C VAL A 59 11.61 4.70 0.92
N SER A 60 10.68 4.98 0.03
CA SER A 60 9.41 5.61 0.40
C SER A 60 8.30 5.17 -0.54
N PHE A 61 7.05 5.37 -0.13
CA PHE A 61 5.89 5.14 -0.97
C PHE A 61 4.89 6.29 -0.86
N GLU A 62 3.99 6.36 -1.82
CA GLU A 62 2.85 7.27 -1.86
C GLU A 62 1.60 6.46 -2.20
N GLU A 63 0.56 6.57 -1.38
CA GLU A 63 -0.69 5.84 -1.57
C GLU A 63 -1.56 6.58 -2.59
N ILE A 64 -2.11 5.83 -3.56
CA ILE A 64 -3.08 6.34 -4.52
C ILE A 64 -4.48 6.16 -3.93
N GLU A 65 -5.27 7.24 -3.93
CA GLU A 65 -6.67 7.16 -3.53
C GLU A 65 -7.47 6.29 -4.51
N LEU A 66 -8.12 5.26 -3.99
CA LEU A 66 -8.95 4.36 -4.79
C LEU A 66 -10.26 5.06 -5.17
N THR A 67 -10.54 5.12 -6.47
CA THR A 67 -11.81 5.58 -7.04
C THR A 67 -12.73 4.39 -7.34
N ASP A 68 -13.99 4.66 -7.72
CA ASP A 68 -14.95 3.63 -8.11
C ASP A 68 -14.54 2.84 -9.37
N ASP A 69 -13.53 3.30 -10.11
CA ASP A 69 -12.99 2.62 -11.30
C ASP A 69 -12.04 1.47 -10.94
N TYR A 70 -11.52 1.44 -9.70
CA TYR A 70 -10.67 0.36 -9.22
C TYR A 70 -11.50 -0.89 -8.88
N PRO A 71 -11.00 -2.10 -9.18
CA PRO A 71 -11.69 -3.33 -8.76
C PRO A 71 -11.85 -3.39 -7.25
N SER A 72 -13.01 -3.87 -6.78
CA SER A 72 -13.34 -3.92 -5.34
C SER A 72 -12.46 -4.85 -4.51
N SER A 73 -11.70 -5.73 -5.17
CA SER A 73 -10.71 -6.59 -4.50
C SER A 73 -9.45 -5.82 -4.11
N ILE A 74 -9.18 -4.66 -4.72
CA ILE A 74 -7.99 -3.85 -4.43
C ILE A 74 -8.25 -3.05 -3.16
N GLN A 75 -7.43 -3.28 -2.14
CA GLN A 75 -7.50 -2.56 -0.87
C GLN A 75 -6.57 -1.34 -0.84
N SER A 76 -5.41 -1.43 -1.47
CA SER A 76 -4.50 -0.29 -1.57
C SER A 76 -3.62 -0.38 -2.82
N VAL A 77 -3.24 0.79 -3.34
CA VAL A 77 -2.25 0.95 -4.39
C VAL A 77 -1.22 1.94 -3.92
N ASN A 78 0.05 1.56 -3.95
CA ASN A 78 1.15 2.38 -3.45
C ASN A 78 2.21 2.55 -4.54
N MET A 79 2.53 3.79 -4.90
CA MET A 79 3.69 4.13 -5.72
C MET A 79 4.95 3.99 -4.89
N ALA A 80 5.92 3.22 -5.34
CA ALA A 80 7.16 2.97 -4.60
C ALA A 80 8.33 3.72 -5.22
N TYR A 81 9.13 4.37 -4.38
CA TYR A 81 10.25 5.20 -4.79
C TYR A 81 11.57 4.76 -4.17
N ASP A 82 12.63 4.78 -4.99
CA ASP A 82 14.02 4.59 -4.56
C ASP A 82 14.69 5.96 -4.32
N ALA A 83 15.56 6.01 -3.32
CA ALA A 83 16.39 7.16 -2.98
C ALA A 83 17.87 7.00 -3.41
N LYS A 84 18.24 5.91 -4.10
CA LYS A 84 19.62 5.68 -4.60
C LYS A 84 20.05 6.66 -5.69
N ILE A 85 19.15 7.43 -6.29
CA ILE A 85 19.54 8.54 -7.17
C ILE A 85 19.83 9.78 -6.33
N THR A 86 21.13 10.05 -6.22
CA THR A 86 21.75 11.26 -5.70
C THR A 86 21.25 12.49 -6.47
N ASP A 87 20.11 13.07 -6.10
CA ASP A 87 19.75 14.50 -6.25
C ASP A 87 18.23 14.69 -6.09
N SER A 88 17.72 14.71 -4.86
CA SER A 88 16.39 15.26 -4.50
C SER A 88 15.14 14.78 -5.28
N SER A 89 15.27 13.87 -6.25
CA SER A 89 14.20 13.35 -7.08
C SER A 89 14.02 11.88 -6.72
N LYS A 90 12.94 11.60 -5.98
CA LYS A 90 12.44 10.25 -5.77
C LYS A 90 12.18 9.63 -7.14
N GLN A 91 12.87 8.55 -7.49
CA GLN A 91 12.59 7.82 -8.72
C GLN A 91 11.53 6.77 -8.43
N LEU A 92 10.42 6.81 -9.17
CA LEU A 92 9.43 5.74 -9.14
C LEU A 92 10.08 4.45 -9.65
N ILE A 93 10.06 3.39 -8.86
CA ILE A 93 10.63 2.08 -9.21
C ILE A 93 9.54 1.04 -9.52
N GLY A 94 8.31 1.28 -9.07
CA GLY A 94 7.18 0.39 -9.33
C GLY A 94 5.98 0.76 -8.49
N TYR A 95 5.01 -0.14 -8.48
CA TYR A 95 3.77 -0.03 -7.73
C TYR A 95 3.59 -1.27 -6.86
N ILE A 96 2.99 -1.12 -5.69
CA ILE A 96 2.67 -2.19 -4.77
C ILE A 96 1.16 -2.20 -4.58
N TYR A 97 0.56 -3.35 -4.85
CA TYR A 97 -0.87 -3.60 -4.77
C TYR A 97 -1.15 -4.53 -3.62
N GLU A 98 -2.16 -4.19 -2.81
CA GLU A 98 -2.76 -5.10 -1.86
C GLU A 98 -4.14 -5.48 -2.37
N ALA A 99 -4.36 -6.78 -2.60
CA ALA A 99 -5.62 -7.32 -3.07
C ALA A 99 -6.16 -8.34 -2.07
N TYR A 100 -7.47 -8.34 -1.91
CA TYR A 100 -8.21 -9.23 -1.03
C TYR A 100 -9.38 -9.85 -1.77
N ASN A 101 -9.56 -11.15 -1.55
CA ASN A 101 -10.73 -11.85 -2.03
C ASN A 101 -11.04 -13.04 -1.11
N THR A 102 -12.30 -13.44 -1.11
CA THR A 102 -12.82 -14.55 -0.30
C THR A 102 -13.37 -15.65 -1.19
N ASN A 103 -13.18 -16.89 -0.77
CA ASN A 103 -13.85 -18.02 -1.40
C ASN A 103 -14.45 -18.95 -0.35
N LYS A 104 -15.09 -20.02 -0.79
CA LYS A 104 -15.77 -20.97 0.12
C LYS A 104 -14.86 -21.66 1.15
N PHE A 105 -13.55 -21.52 1.04
CA PHE A 105 -12.57 -22.08 1.98
C PHE A 105 -11.96 -21.04 2.91
N GLY A 106 -12.25 -19.76 2.70
CA GLY A 106 -11.77 -18.64 3.51
C GLY A 106 -11.11 -17.54 2.69
N ASP A 107 -10.57 -16.58 3.43
CA ASP A 107 -10.10 -15.32 2.91
C ASP A 107 -8.63 -15.36 2.49
N MET A 108 -8.27 -14.52 1.53
CA MET A 108 -6.90 -14.34 1.09
C MET A 108 -6.60 -12.86 0.90
N THR A 109 -5.43 -12.44 1.40
CA THR A 109 -4.86 -11.12 1.12
C THR A 109 -3.48 -11.32 0.53
N VAL A 110 -3.26 -10.76 -0.65
CA VAL A 110 -2.00 -10.81 -1.39
C VAL A 110 -1.44 -9.40 -1.56
N VAL A 111 -0.11 -9.29 -1.43
CA VAL A 111 0.64 -8.10 -1.80
C VAL A 111 1.51 -8.45 -2.98
N VAL A 112 1.42 -7.65 -4.04
CA VAL A 112 2.15 -7.84 -5.30
C VAL A 112 2.81 -6.54 -5.69
N SER A 113 4.11 -6.59 -5.98
CA SER A 113 4.84 -5.47 -6.57
C SER A 113 4.95 -5.65 -8.08
N VAL A 114 4.73 -4.57 -8.83
CA VAL A 114 4.81 -4.53 -10.28
C VAL A 114 5.76 -3.42 -10.69
N GLY A 115 6.74 -3.74 -11.52
CA GLY A 115 7.69 -2.80 -12.10
C GLY A 115 7.04 -1.87 -13.11
N LEU A 116 7.77 -0.82 -13.50
CA LEU A 116 7.34 0.10 -14.56
C LEU A 116 7.24 -0.54 -15.95
N ASP A 117 7.87 -1.70 -16.12
CA ASP A 117 7.81 -2.53 -17.31
C ASP A 117 6.62 -3.51 -17.30
N GLY A 118 5.73 -3.40 -16.30
CA GLY A 118 4.57 -4.28 -16.14
C GLY A 118 4.90 -5.66 -15.59
N LYS A 119 6.16 -5.95 -15.20
CA LYS A 119 6.54 -7.25 -14.65
C LYS A 119 6.29 -7.34 -13.15
N VAL A 120 5.86 -8.51 -12.70
CA VAL A 120 5.78 -8.81 -11.26
C VAL A 120 7.19 -8.94 -10.68
N LEU A 121 7.56 -8.07 -9.75
CA LEU A 121 8.89 -8.09 -9.13
C LEU A 121 8.93 -8.99 -7.88
N GLY A 122 7.81 -9.04 -7.15
CA GLY A 122 7.65 -9.88 -5.99
C GLY A 122 6.18 -10.01 -5.60
N ALA A 123 5.85 -11.11 -4.93
CA ALA A 123 4.49 -11.38 -4.50
C ALA A 123 4.51 -12.23 -3.23
N THR A 124 3.63 -11.91 -2.28
CA THR A 124 3.48 -12.68 -1.05
C THR A 124 2.05 -12.59 -0.53
N PHE A 125 1.63 -13.60 0.23
CA PHE A 125 0.38 -13.53 0.96
C PHE A 125 0.60 -12.94 2.35
N VAL A 126 -0.13 -11.86 2.64
CA VAL A 126 -0.28 -11.29 3.99
C VAL A 126 -1.08 -12.26 4.86
N ALA A 127 -2.20 -12.77 4.32
CA ALA A 127 -3.07 -13.70 5.01
C ALA A 127 -3.61 -14.76 4.05
N ILE A 128 -3.68 -16.01 4.55
CA ILE A 128 -4.37 -17.12 3.89
C ILE A 128 -5.15 -17.86 4.97
N GLU A 129 -6.44 -17.61 5.06
CA GLU A 129 -7.32 -18.21 6.06
C GLU A 129 -8.05 -19.44 5.50
N GLN A 130 -7.33 -20.25 4.72
CA GLN A 130 -7.89 -21.41 4.04
C GLN A 130 -7.40 -22.71 4.65
N SER A 131 -8.28 -23.73 4.66
CA SER A 131 -7.97 -25.05 5.22
C SER A 131 -7.25 -25.99 4.24
N LEU A 132 -7.33 -25.73 2.92
CA LEU A 132 -6.90 -26.67 1.89
C LEU A 132 -5.60 -26.22 1.20
N ASN A 133 -4.55 -27.03 1.37
CA ASN A 133 -3.29 -27.00 0.62
C ASN A 133 -2.65 -25.60 0.46
N VAL A 134 -2.62 -24.83 1.55
CA VAL A 134 -1.97 -23.52 1.65
C VAL A 134 -0.53 -23.48 1.10
N PRO A 135 0.33 -24.50 1.32
CA PRO A 135 1.67 -24.51 0.74
C PRO A 135 1.66 -24.48 -0.78
N ALA A 136 0.78 -25.24 -1.44
CA ALA A 136 0.68 -25.23 -2.90
C ALA A 136 0.19 -23.88 -3.43
N THR A 137 -0.76 -23.23 -2.74
CA THR A 137 -1.23 -21.89 -3.10
C THR A 137 -0.10 -20.86 -3.04
N ARG A 138 0.76 -20.91 -2.00
CA ARG A 138 1.94 -20.04 -1.90
C ARG A 138 2.94 -20.29 -3.02
N THR A 139 3.22 -21.56 -3.34
CA THR A 139 4.09 -21.91 -4.47
C THR A 139 3.51 -21.40 -5.79
N ASN A 140 2.22 -21.59 -6.03
CA ASN A 140 1.56 -21.13 -7.25
C ASN A 140 1.67 -19.61 -7.44
N LEU A 141 1.56 -18.81 -6.37
CA LEU A 141 1.80 -17.37 -6.44
C LEU A 141 3.25 -17.04 -6.84
N SER A 142 4.23 -17.71 -6.24
CA SER A 142 5.64 -17.46 -6.55
C SER A 142 6.00 -17.74 -8.03
N LEU A 143 5.26 -18.60 -8.71
CA LEU A 143 5.48 -18.90 -10.13
C LEU A 143 5.17 -17.72 -11.05
N TYR A 144 4.39 -16.74 -10.60
CA TYR A 144 4.08 -15.53 -11.37
C TYR A 144 5.12 -14.41 -11.21
N ILE A 145 6.11 -14.57 -10.31
CA ILE A 145 7.20 -13.61 -10.20
C ILE A 145 8.02 -13.62 -11.50
N GLY A 146 8.23 -12.43 -12.07
CA GLY A 146 8.88 -12.21 -13.37
C GLY A 146 7.94 -12.27 -14.58
N SER A 147 6.69 -12.70 -14.40
CA SER A 147 5.67 -12.67 -15.47
C SER A 147 5.16 -11.26 -15.70
N ASP A 148 4.62 -11.01 -16.90
CA ASP A 148 3.93 -9.77 -17.21
C ASP A 148 2.57 -9.75 -16.50
N ILE A 149 2.23 -8.66 -15.81
CA ILE A 149 0.96 -8.55 -15.08
C ILE A 149 -0.25 -8.62 -16.02
N THR A 150 -0.10 -8.26 -17.28
CA THR A 150 -1.17 -8.31 -18.29
C THR A 150 -1.23 -9.63 -19.04
N ASP A 151 -0.15 -10.40 -19.05
CA ASP A 151 -0.04 -11.73 -19.65
C ASP A 151 0.58 -12.70 -18.63
N LEU A 152 -0.24 -13.04 -17.62
CA LEU A 152 0.14 -13.82 -16.44
C LEU A 152 0.46 -15.28 -16.80
N THR A 153 1.66 -15.51 -17.33
CA THR A 153 2.18 -16.84 -17.61
C THR A 153 3.04 -17.33 -16.43
N PRO A 154 2.66 -18.43 -15.74
CA PRO A 154 3.49 -18.97 -14.68
C PRO A 154 4.80 -19.52 -15.23
N SER A 155 5.90 -19.34 -14.50
CA SER A 155 7.25 -19.79 -14.87
C SER A 155 7.45 -21.31 -14.82
N GLY A 156 6.45 -22.07 -14.35
CA GLY A 156 6.51 -23.52 -14.24
C GLY A 156 5.13 -24.15 -14.02
N ASP A 157 5.13 -25.45 -13.73
CA ASP A 157 3.90 -26.22 -13.56
C ASP A 157 3.18 -25.84 -12.26
N ILE A 158 1.91 -25.48 -12.41
CA ILE A 158 1.01 -25.20 -11.29
C ILE A 158 0.81 -26.46 -10.45
N LEU A 159 0.97 -26.33 -9.13
CA LEU A 159 0.68 -27.40 -8.19
C LEU A 159 -0.84 -27.60 -8.06
N ALA A 160 -1.27 -28.83 -8.30
CA ALA A 160 -2.66 -29.25 -8.17
C ALA A 160 -3.10 -29.37 -6.70
N GLY A 161 -4.42 -29.49 -6.49
CA GLY A 161 -5.02 -29.69 -5.17
C GLY A 161 -5.41 -28.41 -4.43
N ALA A 162 -5.32 -27.25 -5.09
CA ALA A 162 -5.78 -25.96 -4.59
C ALA A 162 -6.55 -25.16 -5.66
N THR A 163 -7.37 -25.83 -6.49
CA THR A 163 -7.99 -25.23 -7.68
C THR A 163 -8.83 -23.99 -7.38
N TYR A 164 -9.60 -23.99 -6.28
CA TYR A 164 -10.41 -22.84 -5.89
C TYR A 164 -9.54 -21.66 -5.42
N SER A 165 -8.50 -21.93 -4.62
CA SER A 165 -7.54 -20.92 -4.20
C SER A 165 -6.80 -20.33 -5.39
N LEU A 166 -6.42 -21.15 -6.36
CA LEU A 166 -5.80 -20.72 -7.61
C LEU A 166 -6.73 -19.85 -8.45
N ALA A 167 -8.01 -20.21 -8.57
CA ALA A 167 -8.99 -19.40 -9.31
C ALA A 167 -9.11 -18.00 -8.68
N THR A 168 -9.30 -17.94 -7.36
CA THR A 168 -9.37 -16.67 -6.64
C THR A 168 -8.06 -15.87 -6.71
N LEU A 169 -6.90 -16.56 -6.70
CA LEU A 169 -5.61 -15.90 -6.91
C LEU A 169 -5.52 -15.26 -8.29
N ASN A 170 -5.92 -15.99 -9.34
CA ASN A 170 -5.89 -15.47 -10.71
C ASN A 170 -6.85 -14.28 -10.87
N GLU A 171 -8.04 -14.32 -10.26
CA GLU A 171 -8.96 -13.17 -10.22
C GLU A 171 -8.30 -11.94 -9.59
N MET A 172 -7.66 -12.09 -8.42
CA MET A 172 -6.93 -10.98 -7.79
C MET A 172 -5.80 -10.45 -8.67
N LEU A 173 -5.04 -11.32 -9.37
CA LEU A 173 -3.96 -10.88 -10.26
C LEU A 173 -4.50 -10.13 -11.49
N VAL A 174 -5.65 -10.55 -12.04
CA VAL A 174 -6.33 -9.83 -13.14
C VAL A 174 -6.83 -8.46 -12.68
N ASP A 175 -7.37 -8.38 -11.46
CA ASP A 175 -7.78 -7.11 -10.87
C ASP A 175 -6.58 -6.18 -10.63
N ILE A 176 -5.45 -6.73 -10.18
CA ILE A 176 -4.19 -5.99 -10.05
C ILE A 176 -3.71 -5.47 -11.41
N ALA A 177 -3.81 -6.28 -12.48
CA ALA A 177 -3.47 -5.83 -13.83
C ALA A 177 -4.34 -4.64 -14.27
N THR A 178 -5.63 -4.69 -13.95
CA THR A 178 -6.57 -3.59 -14.23
C THR A 178 -6.20 -2.34 -13.44
N ALA A 179 -5.98 -2.47 -12.13
CA ALA A 179 -5.56 -1.38 -11.26
C ALA A 179 -4.20 -0.79 -11.67
N HIS A 180 -3.28 -1.61 -12.19
CA HIS A 180 -2.00 -1.16 -12.69
C HIS A 180 -2.15 -0.25 -13.91
N ASN A 181 -2.99 -0.62 -14.86
CA ASN A 181 -3.27 0.21 -16.04
C ASN A 181 -3.90 1.55 -15.66
N LEU A 182 -4.79 1.57 -14.67
CA LEU A 182 -5.39 2.81 -14.14
C LEU A 182 -4.33 3.69 -13.46
N ALA A 183 -3.60 3.13 -12.49
CA ALA A 183 -2.58 3.85 -11.73
C ALA A 183 -1.47 4.43 -12.63
N ALA A 184 -1.00 3.64 -13.61
CA ALA A 184 0.02 4.10 -14.56
C ALA A 184 -0.51 5.26 -15.44
N SER A 185 -1.78 5.19 -15.86
CA SER A 185 -2.42 6.24 -16.65
C SER A 185 -2.59 7.55 -15.87
N GLU A 186 -3.00 7.47 -14.60
CA GLU A 186 -3.13 8.62 -13.70
C GLU A 186 -1.78 9.28 -13.42
N THR A 187 -0.73 8.47 -13.21
CA THR A 187 0.63 8.97 -12.99
C THR A 187 1.15 9.76 -14.21
N ILE A 188 0.85 9.30 -15.43
CA ILE A 188 1.21 10.00 -16.67
C ILE A 188 0.43 11.30 -16.83
N ALA A 189 -0.85 11.32 -16.44
CA ALA A 189 -1.69 12.52 -16.52
C ALA A 189 -1.25 13.63 -15.55
N VAL A 190 -0.79 13.26 -14.35
CA VAL A 190 -0.34 14.20 -13.31
C VAL A 190 1.08 14.72 -13.58
N ASN A 191 1.93 13.94 -14.28
CA ASN A 191 3.31 14.33 -14.58
C ASN A 191 3.63 14.28 -16.10
N PRO A 192 3.18 15.29 -16.88
CA PRO A 192 3.38 15.31 -18.34
C PRO A 192 4.85 15.36 -18.78
N PHE A 193 5.78 15.64 -17.87
CA PHE A 193 7.21 15.61 -18.14
C PHE A 193 7.80 14.19 -18.22
N ASN A 194 7.11 13.17 -17.67
CA ASN A 194 7.55 11.78 -17.76
C ASN A 194 7.24 11.16 -19.14
N LYS A 195 6.22 11.66 -19.84
CA LYS A 195 5.87 11.23 -21.21
C LYS A 195 7.04 11.38 -22.18
N ASN A 196 7.81 12.46 -22.05
CA ASN A 196 8.93 12.77 -22.94
C ASN A 196 10.15 11.86 -22.71
N GLN A 197 10.35 11.32 -21.51
CA GLN A 197 11.52 10.47 -21.20
C GLN A 197 11.41 9.08 -21.88
N ASN A 198 10.20 8.52 -21.95
CA ASN A 198 9.95 7.26 -22.66
C ASN A 198 9.98 7.43 -24.19
N GLU A 199 9.48 8.55 -24.73
CA GLU A 199 9.61 8.87 -26.16
C GLU A 199 11.08 9.12 -26.56
N LEU A 200 11.88 9.77 -25.70
CA LEU A 200 13.32 9.98 -25.92
C LEU A 200 14.11 8.67 -25.90
N LYS A 201 13.79 7.70 -25.03
CA LYS A 201 14.44 6.38 -25.04
C LYS A 201 14.13 5.59 -26.31
N PHE A 202 12.90 5.67 -26.83
CA PHE A 202 12.50 4.98 -28.05
C PHE A 202 13.23 5.54 -29.29
N ILE A 203 13.35 6.87 -29.37
CA ILE A 203 14.06 7.55 -30.47
C ILE A 203 15.57 7.23 -30.45
N ILE A 204 16.18 7.06 -29.27
CA ILE A 204 17.62 6.75 -29.18
C ILE A 204 17.90 5.28 -29.56
N SER A 205 16.97 4.34 -29.32
CA SER A 205 17.14 2.93 -29.72
C SER A 205 16.90 2.66 -31.21
N GLU A 206 16.15 3.52 -31.91
CA GLU A 206 15.93 3.41 -33.36
C GLU A 206 17.05 4.04 -34.20
N VAL A 207 17.98 4.76 -33.57
CA VAL A 207 19.07 5.51 -34.23
C VAL A 207 20.46 4.93 -33.91
N ALA A 208 20.53 3.80 -33.19
CA ALA A 208 21.77 3.10 -32.84
C ALA A 208 21.99 1.82 -33.68
#